data_AF-A0A2V5Q595-F1
#
_entry.id   AF-A0A2V5Q595-F1
#
_cell.length_a   1.000
_cell.length_b   1.000
_cell.length_c   1.000
_cell.angle_alpha   90.00
_cell.angle_beta   90.00
_cell.angle_gamma   90.00
#
_symmetry.space_group_name_H-M   'P 1'
#
loop_
_entity.id
_entity.type
_entity.pdbx_description
1 polymer ?
#
loop_
_entity_poly.entity_id
_entity_poly.type
_entity_poly.pdbx_seq_one_letter_code
_entity_poly.pdbx_strand_id
1 'polypeptide(L)'
;MLWFCGQIVFFSIIFGNVDRIGDWTKWEVVLLVGTHQMIAQLFQAFFFVNVANIPELVRTGKLDSLLVLPIDSQFAVSTKQFGLDSIVNAALGGAVVCISLSRLGVVPNP
;
A
#
# COMPACT_ATOMS: atom_id res chain seq x y z
N MET A 1 -0.26 10.07 2.96
CA MET A 1 -1.59 10.56 3.39
C MET A 1 -2.14 11.68 2.53
N LEU A 2 -1.58 12.91 2.58
CA LEU A 2 -2.13 14.06 1.85
C LEU A 2 -2.31 13.80 0.34
N TRP A 3 -1.32 13.16 -0.28
CA TRP A 3 -1.35 12.76 -1.68
C TRP A 3 -2.54 11.85 -2.02
N PHE A 4 -2.79 10.83 -1.21
CA PHE A 4 -3.89 9.89 -1.40
C PHE A 4 -5.25 10.56 -1.21
N CYS A 5 -5.40 11.40 -0.18
CA CYS A 5 -6.60 12.22 0.00
C CYS A 5 -6.86 13.12 -1.21
N GLY A 6 -5.81 13.74 -1.77
CA GLY A 6 -5.88 14.52 -3.00
C GLY A 6 -6.39 13.69 -4.18
N GLN A 7 -5.93 12.45 -4.32
CA GLN A 7 -6.39 11.53 -5.36
C GLN A 7 -7.90 11.21 -5.23
N ILE A 8 -8.37 10.93 -4.01
CA ILE A 8 -9.80 10.67 -3.72
C ILE A 8 -10.66 11.90 -4.03
N VAL A 9 -10.19 13.09 -3.66
CA VAL A 9 -10.88 14.36 -3.93
C VAL A 9 -10.92 14.62 -5.44
N PHE A 10 -9.82 14.40 -6.15
CA PHE A 10 -9.73 14.56 -7.60
C PHE A 10 -10.77 13.69 -8.33
N PHE A 11 -10.81 12.38 -8.02
CA PHE A 11 -11.82 11.49 -8.60
C PHE A 11 -13.24 11.90 -8.17
N SER A 12 -13.43 12.38 -6.94
CA SER A 12 -14.74 12.86 -6.48
C SER A 12 -15.25 14.09 -7.24
N ILE A 13 -14.35 15.01 -7.64
CA ILE A 13 -14.69 16.19 -8.44
C ILE A 13 -15.04 15.79 -9.87
N ILE A 14 -14.28 14.87 -10.47
CA ILE A 14 -14.57 14.35 -11.82
C ILE A 14 -15.96 13.71 -11.86
N PHE A 15 -16.25 12.80 -10.93
CA PHE A 15 -17.56 12.16 -10.83
C PHE A 15 -18.69 13.09 -10.33
N GLY A 16 -18.37 14.34 -9.95
CA GLY A 16 -19.36 15.38 -9.72
C GLY A 16 -19.82 16.08 -11.00
N ASN A 17 -19.04 15.97 -12.08
CA ASN A 17 -19.35 16.56 -13.39
C ASN A 17 -19.68 15.50 -14.46
N VAL A 18 -19.40 14.22 -14.16
CA VAL A 18 -19.58 13.09 -15.07
C VAL A 18 -20.21 11.93 -14.30
N ASP A 19 -21.40 11.49 -14.71
CA ASP A 19 -22.12 10.42 -14.02
C ASP A 19 -21.41 9.06 -14.11
N ARG A 20 -20.69 8.81 -15.22
CA ARG A 20 -20.04 7.53 -15.53
C ARG A 20 -18.81 7.74 -16.42
N ILE A 21 -17.69 7.09 -16.09
CA ILE A 21 -16.52 7.04 -16.97
C ILE A 21 -16.52 5.67 -17.66
N GLY A 22 -17.03 5.62 -18.90
CA GLY A 22 -17.30 4.35 -19.57
C GLY A 22 -18.36 3.54 -18.81
N ASP A 23 -18.03 2.29 -18.49
CA ASP A 23 -18.90 1.41 -17.70
C ASP A 23 -18.73 1.54 -16.18
N TRP A 24 -17.72 2.30 -15.73
CA TRP A 24 -17.34 2.38 -14.32
C TRP A 24 -18.06 3.52 -13.60
N THR A 25 -18.69 3.16 -12.48
CA THR A 25 -19.30 4.07 -11.52
C THR A 25 -18.26 4.66 -10.58
N LYS A 26 -18.61 5.78 -9.93
CA LYS A 26 -17.75 6.49 -8.97
C LYS A 26 -17.10 5.55 -7.95
N TRP A 27 -17.89 4.65 -7.37
CA TRP A 27 -17.45 3.77 -6.30
C TRP A 27 -16.54 2.63 -6.79
N GLU A 28 -16.70 2.16 -8.03
CA GLU A 28 -15.79 1.16 -8.62
C GLU A 28 -14.40 1.76 -8.86
N VAL A 29 -14.32 3.01 -9.31
CA VAL A 29 -13.04 3.71 -9.48
C VAL A 29 -12.38 4.01 -8.13
N VAL A 30 -13.15 4.47 -7.14
CA VAL A 30 -12.64 4.69 -5.78
C VAL A 30 -12.14 3.39 -5.15
N LEU A 31 -12.84 2.28 -5.38
CA LEU A 31 -12.41 0.93 -4.96
C LEU A 31 -11.09 0.53 -5.62
N LEU A 32 -10.94 0.73 -6.93
CA LEU A 32 -9.71 0.45 -7.66
C LEU A 32 -8.53 1.25 -7.09
N VAL A 33 -8.73 2.55 -6.88
CA VAL A 33 -7.69 3.47 -6.34
C VAL A 33 -7.32 3.08 -4.91
N GLY A 34 -8.30 2.78 -4.06
CA GLY A 34 -8.05 2.32 -2.70
C GLY A 34 -7.29 0.98 -2.65
N THR A 35 -7.63 0.05 -3.54
CA THR A 35 -6.98 -1.26 -3.64
C THR A 35 -5.53 -1.12 -4.12
N HIS A 36 -5.31 -0.30 -5.15
CA HIS A 36 -3.97 0.02 -5.63
C HIS A 36 -3.11 0.63 -4.51
N GLN A 37 -3.64 1.62 -3.80
CA GLN A 37 -2.94 2.26 -2.68
C GLN A 37 -2.59 1.26 -1.57
N MET A 38 -3.53 0.38 -1.21
CA MET A 38 -3.32 -0.63 -0.18
C MET A 38 -2.18 -1.58 -0.57
N ILE A 39 -2.22 -2.13 -1.79
CA ILE A 39 -1.20 -3.08 -2.28
C ILE A 39 0.17 -2.38 -2.39
N ALA A 40 0.21 -1.17 -2.94
CA ALA A 40 1.44 -0.41 -3.09
C ALA A 40 2.10 -0.12 -1.74
N GLN A 41 1.32 0.29 -0.73
CA GLN A 41 1.85 0.61 0.59
C GLN A 41 2.23 -0.63 1.38
N LEU A 42 1.53 -1.74 1.19
CA LEU A 42 1.93 -3.03 1.74
C LEU A 42 3.28 -3.45 1.14
N PHE A 43 3.42 -3.38 -0.19
CA PHE A 43 4.70 -3.66 -0.85
C PHE A 43 5.82 -2.75 -0.33
N GLN A 44 5.54 -1.46 -0.14
CA GLN A 44 6.52 -0.52 0.37
C GLN A 44 6.93 -0.84 1.82
N ALA A 45 5.96 -1.16 2.68
CA ALA A 45 6.20 -1.47 4.09
C ALA A 45 7.07 -2.74 4.28
N PHE A 46 6.86 -3.77 3.45
CA PHE A 46 7.49 -5.07 3.61
C PHE A 46 8.71 -5.29 2.71
N PHE A 47 8.78 -4.71 1.51
CA PHE A 47 9.85 -5.00 0.55
C PHE A 47 10.76 -3.81 0.31
N PHE A 48 10.18 -2.63 0.05
CA PHE A 48 10.96 -1.46 -0.37
C PHE A 48 11.95 -0.99 0.70
N VAL A 49 11.52 -0.90 1.97
CA VAL A 49 12.40 -0.50 3.08
C VAL A 49 13.57 -1.48 3.23
N ASN A 50 13.31 -2.77 3.07
CA ASN A 50 14.34 -3.80 3.20
C ASN A 50 15.35 -3.77 2.06
N VAL A 51 14.88 -3.59 0.81
CA VAL A 51 15.74 -3.48 -0.38
C VAL A 51 16.56 -2.19 -0.35
N ALA A 52 15.98 -1.07 0.08
CA ALA A 52 16.67 0.21 0.19
C ALA A 52 17.83 0.20 1.21
N ASN A 53 17.79 -0.70 2.21
CA ASN A 53 18.86 -0.85 3.19
C ASN A 53 20.02 -1.74 2.72
N ILE A 54 19.84 -2.55 1.66
CA ILE A 54 20.89 -3.47 1.17
C ILE A 54 22.19 -2.73 0.78
N PRO A 55 22.15 -1.62 0.01
CA PRO A 55 23.37 -0.90 -0.37
C PRO A 55 24.16 -0.36 0.83
N GLU A 56 23.48 0.02 1.91
CA GLU A 56 24.15 0.48 3.13
C GLU A 56 24.79 -0.67 3.92
N LEU A 57 24.17 -1.86 3.92
CA LEU A 57 24.77 -3.09 4.45
C LEU A 57 26.02 -3.51 3.65
N VAL A 58 26.00 -3.31 2.32
CA VAL A 58 27.16 -3.52 1.45
C VAL A 58 28.28 -2.52 1.77
N ARG A 59 27.94 -1.22 1.85
CA ARG A 59 28.91 -0.14 2.14
C ARG A 59 29.61 -0.30 3.49
N THR A 60 28.93 -0.84 4.49
CA THR A 60 29.47 -1.01 5.85
C THR A 60 30.19 -2.34 6.07
N GLY A 61 30.28 -3.21 5.06
CA GLY A 61 30.94 -4.53 5.16
C GLY A 61 30.20 -5.53 6.06
N LYS A 62 29.02 -5.18 6.58
CA LYS A 62 28.21 -6.05 7.43
C LYS A 62 27.44 -7.13 6.66
N LEU A 63 27.38 -7.03 5.33
CA LEU A 63 26.77 -8.04 4.48
C LEU A 63 27.41 -9.43 4.70
N ASP A 64 28.74 -9.47 4.81
CA ASP A 64 29.50 -10.71 4.99
C ASP A 64 29.28 -11.33 6.38
N SER A 65 29.15 -10.49 7.41
CA SER A 65 28.82 -10.90 8.78
C SER A 65 27.38 -11.44 8.92
N LEU A 66 26.47 -10.98 8.05
CA LEU A 66 25.06 -11.39 8.04
C LEU A 66 24.84 -12.70 7.26
N LEU A 67 25.73 -13.03 6.32
CA LEU A 67 25.80 -14.33 5.63
C LEU A 67 26.37 -15.46 6.51
N VAL A 68 27.10 -15.11 7.59
CA VAL A 68 27.73 -16.05 8.52
C VAL A 68 26.87 -16.31 9.77
N LEU A 69 25.86 -15.49 10.04
CA LEU A 69 24.95 -15.69 11.18
C LEU A 69 23.95 -16.83 10.88
N PRO A 70 23.76 -17.83 11.77
CA PRO A 70 22.77 -18.90 11.60
C PRO A 70 21.39 -18.37 12.02
N ILE A 71 20.95 -17.30 11.38
CA ILE A 71 19.63 -16.72 11.49
C ILE A 71 19.26 -16.31 10.07
N ASP A 72 18.05 -16.65 9.62
CA ASP A 72 17.57 -16.25 8.31
C ASP A 72 17.67 -14.73 8.17
N SER A 73 18.63 -14.30 7.37
CA SER A 73 18.90 -12.90 7.00
C SER A 73 17.61 -12.17 6.61
N GLN A 74 16.70 -12.91 5.97
CA GLN A 74 15.40 -12.45 5.48
C GLN A 74 14.40 -12.14 6.61
N PHE A 75 14.40 -12.90 7.71
CA PHE A 75 13.52 -12.66 8.85
C PHE A 75 14.00 -11.49 9.71
N ALA A 76 15.32 -11.41 9.94
CA ALA A 76 15.92 -10.33 10.73
C ALA A 76 15.83 -8.97 10.03
N VAL A 77 15.99 -8.91 8.71
CA VAL A 77 15.86 -7.68 7.92
C VAL A 77 14.38 -7.26 7.82
N SER A 78 13.47 -8.20 7.52
CA SER A 78 12.03 -7.91 7.42
C SER A 78 11.40 -7.37 8.71
N THR A 79 11.95 -7.73 9.88
CA THR A 79 11.44 -7.30 11.19
C THR A 79 12.13 -6.04 11.75
N LYS A 80 13.27 -5.61 11.18
CA LYS A 80 14.12 -4.57 11.80
C LYS A 80 13.59 -3.14 11.59
N GLN A 81 12.98 -2.87 10.44
CA GLN A 81 12.43 -1.56 10.10
C GLN A 81 11.09 -1.77 9.40
N PHE A 82 10.07 -1.99 10.21
CA PHE A 82 8.71 -1.81 9.73
C PHE A 82 8.49 -0.33 9.43
N GLY A 83 8.23 -0.02 8.15
CA GLY A 83 7.74 1.29 7.76
C GLY A 83 6.34 1.51 8.34
N LEU A 84 6.26 1.86 9.64
CA LEU A 84 5.00 2.12 10.34
C LEU A 84 4.16 3.15 9.57
N ASP A 85 4.80 4.14 8.95
CA ASP A 85 4.14 5.09 8.07
C ASP A 85 3.43 4.39 6.89
N SER A 86 4.10 3.52 6.16
CA SER A 86 3.52 2.77 5.04
C SER A 86 2.40 1.82 5.50
N ILE A 87 2.51 1.20 6.68
CA ILE A 87 1.42 0.38 7.23
C ILE A 87 0.18 1.23 7.53
N VAL A 88 0.35 2.40 8.16
CA VAL A 88 -0.78 3.30 8.44
C VAL A 88 -1.41 3.79 7.13
N ASN A 89 -0.61 4.07 6.10
CA ASN A 89 -1.14 4.42 4.76
C ASN A 89 -1.86 3.23 4.09
N ALA A 90 -1.37 2.00 4.24
CA ALA A 90 -2.03 0.80 3.73
C ALA A 90 -3.38 0.58 4.43
N ALA A 91 -3.45 0.81 5.74
CA ALA A 91 -4.69 0.73 6.52
C ALA A 91 -5.75 1.74 6.05
N LEU A 92 -5.34 2.98 5.71
CA LEU A 92 -6.27 3.95 5.10
C LEU A 92 -6.75 3.53 3.71
N GLY A 93 -5.87 2.95 2.88
CA GLY A 93 -6.28 2.34 1.60
C GLY A 93 -7.33 1.24 1.82
N GLY A 94 -7.10 0.36 2.79
CA GLY A 94 -8.05 -0.67 3.20
C GLY A 94 -9.39 -0.11 3.69
N ALA A 95 -9.37 0.95 4.50
CA ALA A 95 -10.60 1.61 4.96
C ALA A 95 -11.42 2.16 3.79
N VAL A 96 -10.77 2.77 2.79
CA VAL A 96 -11.44 3.25 1.56
C VAL A 96 -12.03 2.09 0.75
N VAL A 97 -11.32 0.97 0.65
CA VAL A 97 -11.82 -0.25 -0.01
C VAL A 97 -13.06 -0.78 0.71
N CYS A 98 -13.04 -0.91 2.03
CA CYS A 98 -14.20 -1.35 2.82
C CYS A 98 -15.42 -0.43 2.66
N ILE A 99 -15.20 0.89 2.67
CA ILE A 99 -16.28 1.88 2.45
C ILE A 99 -16.84 1.74 1.05
N SER A 100 -15.98 1.56 0.04
CA SER A 100 -16.40 1.43 -1.36
C SER A 100 -17.18 0.14 -1.59
N LEU A 101 -16.73 -0.99 -1.04
CA LEU A 101 -17.46 -2.27 -1.05
C LEU A 101 -18.85 -2.15 -0.41
N SER A 102 -18.92 -1.51 0.78
CA SER A 102 -20.18 -1.30 1.49
C SER A 102 -21.15 -0.42 0.69
N ARG A 103 -20.64 0.57 -0.04
CA ARG A 103 -21.43 1.46 -0.90
C ARG A 103 -21.83 0.84 -2.23
N LEU A 104 -21.04 -0.09 -2.76
CA LEU A 104 -21.36 -0.83 -3.98
C LEU A 104 -22.42 -1.91 -3.77
N GLY A 105 -22.73 -2.26 -2.50
CA GLY A 105 -23.64 -3.35 -2.20
C GLY A 105 -23.10 -4.73 -2.62
N VAL A 106 -21.81 -4.83 -2.95
CA VAL A 106 -21.11 -6.10 -3.19
C VAL A 106 -20.81 -6.69 -1.82
N VAL A 107 -21.85 -7.25 -1.21
CA VAL A 107 -21.73 -8.15 -0.07
C VAL A 107 -21.25 -9.48 -0.65
N PRO A 108 -20.17 -10.10 -0.13
CA PRO A 108 -19.82 -11.45 -0.55
C PRO A 108 -21.01 -12.34 -0.19
N ASN A 109 -21.76 -12.75 -1.22
CA ASN A 109 -22.77 -13.78 -1.08
C ASN A 109 -22.01 -15.11 -0.88
N PRO A 110 -22.41 -15.95 0.09
CA PRO A 110 -21.68 -17.17 0.46
C PRO A 110 -21.53 -18.17 -0.68
#